data_AF-A0A930UJ29-F1
#
_entry.id   AF-A0A930UJ29-F1
#
_cell.length_a   1.000
_cell.length_b   1.000
_cell.length_c   1.000
_cell.angle_alpha   90.00
_cell.angle_beta   90.00
_cell.angle_gamma   90.00
#
_symmetry.space_group_name_H-M   'P 1'
#
loop_
_entity.id
_entity.type
_entity.pdbx_description
1 polymer ?
#
loop_
_entity_poly.entity_id
_entity_poly.type
_entity_poly.pdbx_seq_one_letter_code
_entity_poly.pdbx_strand_id
1 'polypeptide(L)'
;MSTSESQLEQWLIGRLVGLNYKYRSDIRDRTSLEANFRKKFEALNRVKLTDGEFRRLLDEIVTPDVYEAARSLRERETFTRD
;
A
#
# COMPACT_ATOMS: atom_id res chain seq x y z
N MET A 1 -6.55 20.69 -29.63
CA MET A 1 -7.44 19.67 -29.03
C MET A 1 -6.96 19.44 -27.61
N SER A 2 -7.83 19.58 -26.61
CA SER A 2 -7.52 19.26 -25.22
C SER A 2 -7.53 17.75 -25.02
N THR A 3 -6.46 17.21 -24.46
CA THR A 3 -6.35 15.80 -24.06
C THR A 3 -7.38 15.49 -22.98
N SER A 4 -8.10 14.37 -23.07
CA SER A 4 -9.04 13.95 -22.01
C SER A 4 -8.31 13.35 -20.81
N GLU A 5 -8.94 13.33 -19.63
CA GLU A 5 -8.38 12.69 -18.43
C GLU A 5 -8.07 11.21 -18.65
N SER A 6 -8.94 10.51 -19.40
CA SER A 6 -8.73 9.09 -19.72
C SER A 6 -7.49 8.87 -20.59
N GLN A 7 -7.22 9.77 -21.55
CA GLN A 7 -6.00 9.69 -22.36
C GLN A 7 -4.76 9.97 -21.53
N LEU A 8 -4.82 10.97 -20.65
CA LEU A 8 -3.72 11.30 -19.72
C LEU A 8 -3.42 10.13 -18.77
N GLU A 9 -4.45 9.49 -18.22
CA GLU A 9 -4.32 8.32 -17.34
C GLU A 9 -3.65 7.14 -18.07
N GLN A 10 -4.10 6.83 -19.29
CA GLN A 10 -3.52 5.75 -20.10
C GLN A 10 -2.03 6.00 -20.39
N TRP A 11 -1.66 7.23 -20.71
CA TRP A 11 -0.26 7.60 -20.94
C TRP A 11 0.59 7.49 -19.68
N LEU A 12 0.07 7.94 -18.53
CA LEU A 12 0.76 7.82 -17.25
C LEU A 12 0.98 6.36 -16.85
N ILE A 13 -0.06 5.51 -16.98
CA ILE A 13 0.05 4.07 -16.71
C ILE A 13 1.12 3.44 -17.61
N GLY A 14 1.09 3.72 -18.91
CA GLY A 14 2.09 3.22 -19.86
C GLY A 14 3.51 3.62 -19.48
N ARG A 15 3.70 4.88 -19.05
CA ARG A 15 5.01 5.37 -18.57
C ARG A 15 5.48 4.64 -17.33
N LEU A 16 4.61 4.45 -16.33
CA LEU A 16 4.93 3.75 -15.09
C LEU A 16 5.27 2.28 -15.34
N VAL A 17 4.53 1.59 -16.20
CA VAL A 17 4.85 0.21 -16.60
C VAL A 17 6.21 0.14 -17.29
N GLY A 18 6.55 1.11 -18.14
CA GLY A 18 7.89 1.24 -18.72
C GLY A 18 9.01 1.49 -17.69
N LEU A 19 8.68 2.02 -16.52
CA LEU A 19 9.57 2.18 -15.36
C LEU A 19 9.52 0.97 -14.41
N ASN A 20 9.00 -0.17 -14.87
CA ASN A 20 8.91 -1.44 -14.12
C ASN A 20 7.94 -1.40 -12.92
N TYR A 21 7.00 -0.45 -12.89
CA TYR A 21 5.88 -0.50 -11.95
C TYR A 21 4.86 -1.54 -12.43
N LYS A 22 4.47 -2.45 -11.53
CA LYS A 22 3.49 -3.49 -11.83
C LYS A 22 2.08 -2.90 -11.77
N TYR A 23 1.40 -2.87 -12.92
CA TYR A 23 -0.03 -2.56 -12.97
C TYR A 23 -0.85 -3.65 -12.25
N ARG A 24 -1.78 -3.25 -11.37
CA ARG A 24 -2.60 -4.14 -10.54
C ARG A 24 -4.09 -3.86 -10.74
N SER A 25 -4.66 -4.44 -11.80
CA SER A 25 -6.10 -4.35 -12.09
C SER A 25 -6.98 -5.16 -11.13
N ASP A 26 -6.35 -6.00 -10.29
CA ASP A 26 -6.97 -6.88 -9.30
C ASP A 26 -7.26 -6.20 -7.95
N ILE A 27 -6.68 -5.04 -7.67
CA ILE A 27 -6.91 -4.29 -6.44
C ILE A 27 -7.95 -3.21 -6.72
N ARG A 28 -9.20 -3.46 -6.31
CA ARG A 28 -10.35 -2.57 -6.58
C ARG A 28 -11.16 -2.20 -5.34
N ASP A 29 -10.78 -2.76 -4.19
CA ASP A 29 -11.48 -2.59 -2.93
C ASP A 29 -10.49 -2.62 -1.76
N ARG A 30 -10.98 -2.26 -0.59
CA ARG A 30 -10.15 -2.19 0.63
C ARG A 30 -9.61 -3.57 1.04
N THR A 31 -10.39 -4.63 0.87
CA THR A 31 -9.98 -5.99 1.24
C THR A 31 -8.84 -6.47 0.34
N SER A 32 -8.93 -6.24 -0.98
CA SER A 32 -7.86 -6.58 -1.91
C SER A 32 -6.60 -5.73 -1.69
N LEU A 33 -6.75 -4.47 -1.27
CA LEU A 33 -5.63 -3.60 -0.89
C LEU A 33 -4.92 -4.10 0.38
N GLU A 34 -5.66 -4.39 1.45
CA GLU A 34 -5.13 -4.91 2.72
C GLU A 34 -4.47 -6.28 2.52
N ALA A 35 -5.07 -7.18 1.74
CA ALA A 35 -4.48 -8.47 1.41
C ALA A 35 -3.16 -8.33 0.62
N ASN A 36 -3.09 -7.35 -0.29
CA ASN A 36 -1.85 -7.04 -1.00
C ASN A 36 -0.79 -6.49 -0.04
N PHE A 37 -1.17 -5.57 0.85
CA PHE A 37 -0.27 -5.02 1.87
C PHE A 37 0.30 -6.13 2.76
N ARG A 38 -0.55 -7.00 3.32
CA ARG A 38 -0.11 -8.15 4.14
C ARG A 38 0.93 -9.00 3.43
N LYS A 39 0.65 -9.41 2.18
CA LYS A 39 1.56 -10.24 1.39
C LYS A 39 2.92 -9.58 1.17
N LYS A 40 2.94 -8.26 0.94
CA LYS A 40 4.18 -7.50 0.72
C LYS A 40 4.94 -7.28 2.02
N PHE A 41 4.23 -6.95 3.10
CA PHE A 41 4.80 -6.77 4.43
C PHE A 41 5.47 -8.05 4.94
N GLU A 42 4.76 -9.18 4.86
CA GLU A 42 5.27 -10.50 5.23
C GLU A 42 6.51 -10.89 4.42
N ALA A 43 6.50 -10.66 3.10
CA ALA A 43 7.62 -10.99 2.23
C ALA A 43 8.85 -10.12 2.51
N LEU A 44 8.65 -8.83 2.77
CA LEU A 44 9.73 -7.88 3.07
C LEU A 44 10.39 -8.19 4.41
N ASN A 45 9.59 -8.42 5.44
CA ASN A 45 10.06 -8.66 6.81
C ASN A 45 10.36 -10.13 7.10
N ARG A 46 10.06 -11.04 6.16
CA ARG A 46 10.20 -12.50 6.30
C ARG A 46 9.46 -13.06 7.51
N VAL A 47 8.25 -12.54 7.75
CA VAL A 47 7.37 -12.97 8.84
C VAL A 47 6.05 -13.52 8.30
N LYS A 48 5.31 -14.22 9.16
CA LYS A 48 3.91 -14.58 8.94
C LYS A 48 3.10 -14.01 10.08
N LEU A 49 2.15 -13.14 9.75
CA LEU A 49 1.26 -12.54 10.73
C LEU A 49 0.01 -13.41 10.84
N THR A 50 -0.46 -13.61 12.05
CA THR A 50 -1.83 -14.06 12.32
C THR A 50 -2.82 -12.96 11.95
N ASP A 51 -4.10 -13.31 11.83
CA ASP A 51 -5.14 -12.31 11.53
C ASP A 51 -5.27 -11.26 12.64
N GLY A 52 -5.03 -11.65 13.90
CA GLY A 52 -5.01 -10.74 15.05
C GLY A 52 -3.81 -9.79 15.04
N GLU A 53 -2.60 -10.29 14.78
CA GLU A 53 -1.42 -9.44 14.61
C GLU A 53 -1.61 -8.46 13.44
N PHE A 54 -2.11 -8.93 12.30
CA PHE A 54 -2.29 -8.07 11.14
C PHE A 54 -3.33 -6.97 11.37
N ARG A 55 -4.42 -7.28 12.09
CA ARG A 55 -5.43 -6.27 12.43
C ARG A 55 -4.86 -5.19 13.34
N ARG A 56 -4.10 -5.55 14.37
CA ARG A 56 -3.42 -4.58 15.25
C ARG A 56 -2.43 -3.71 14.49
N LEU A 57 -1.65 -4.30 13.58
CA LEU A 57 -0.74 -3.56 12.71
C LEU A 57 -1.49 -2.50 11.88
N LEU A 58 -2.64 -2.86 11.29
CA LEU A 58 -3.44 -1.89 10.54
C LEU A 58 -3.99 -0.78 11.42
N ASP A 59 -4.50 -1.12 12.61
CA ASP A 59 -5.04 -0.14 13.55
C ASP A 59 -3.96 0.85 14.05
N GLU A 60 -2.71 0.41 14.15
CA GLU A 60 -1.57 1.24 14.58
C GLU A 60 -1.08 2.20 13.48
N ILE A 61 -1.02 1.74 12.22
CA ILE A 61 -0.44 2.54 11.13
C ILE A 61 -1.46 3.39 10.36
N VAL A 62 -2.76 3.10 10.50
CA VAL A 62 -3.83 3.83 9.78
C VAL A 62 -4.42 4.90 10.68
N THR A 63 -4.02 6.15 10.43
CA THR A 63 -4.55 7.34 11.12
C THR A 63 -5.15 8.33 10.13
N PRO A 64 -6.24 9.04 10.47
CA PRO A 64 -6.77 10.14 9.67
C PRO A 64 -5.88 11.40 9.72
N ASP A 65 -4.97 11.49 10.69
CA ASP A 65 -4.07 12.63 10.84
C ASP A 65 -2.89 12.53 9.86
N VAL A 66 -2.82 13.48 8.93
CA VAL A 66 -1.78 13.52 7.88
C VAL A 66 -0.39 13.76 8.46
N TYR A 67 -0.26 14.54 9.53
CA TYR A 67 1.02 14.80 10.18
C TYR A 67 1.54 13.51 10.84
N GLU A 68 0.69 12.82 11.59
CA GLU A 68 1.05 11.56 12.24
C GLU A 68 1.37 10.45 11.23
N ALA A 69 0.58 10.33 10.16
CA ALA A 69 0.87 9.38 9.07
C ALA A 69 2.22 9.68 8.39
N ALA A 70 2.54 10.96 8.17
CA ALA A 70 3.83 11.34 7.58
C ALA A 70 5.00 11.09 8.55
N ARG A 71 4.78 11.25 9.85
CA ARG A 71 5.77 10.96 10.90
C ARG A 71 6.10 9.47 10.94
N SER A 72 5.09 8.60 11.05
CA SER A 72 5.29 7.14 11.13
C SER A 72 5.97 6.56 9.88
N LEU A 73 5.71 7.10 8.68
CA LEU A 73 6.39 6.67 7.44
C LEU A 73 7.90 6.96 7.43
N ARG A 74 8.37 7.92 8.22
CA ARG A 74 9.79 8.31 8.30
C ARG A 74 10.51 7.68 9.47
N GLU A 75 9.79 7.40 10.55
CA GLU A 75 10.34 6.82 11.77
C GLU A 75 10.54 5.31 11.64
N ARG A 76 11.45 4.77 12.46
CA ARG A 76 11.64 3.32 12.56
C ARG A 76 10.66 2.77 13.58
N GLU A 77 9.51 2.31 13.10
CA GLU A 77 8.51 1.66 13.94
C GLU A 77 8.93 0.23 14.28
N THR A 78 8.73 -0.16 15.54
CA THR A 78 8.95 -1.54 16.00
C THR A 78 7.60 -2.18 16.29
N PHE A 79 7.23 -3.16 15.49
CA PHE A 79 6.01 -3.93 15.72
C PHE A 79 6.26 -5.06 16.72
N THR A 80 5.64 -4.98 17.90
CA THR A 80 5.75 -6.03 18.93
C THR A 80 4.79 -7.18 18.60
N ARG A 81 5.30 -8.41 18.68
CA ARG A 81 4.57 -9.65 18.36
C ARG A 81 4.28 -10.43 19.64
N ASP A 82 3.15 -11.11 19.68
CA ASP A 82 2.79 -12.08 20.74
C ASP A 82 3.15 -13.51 20.33
#